data_AF-A0A410RJY0-F1
#
_entry.id   AF-A0A410RJY0-F1
#
_cell.length_a   1.000
_cell.length_b   1.000
_cell.length_c   1.000
_cell.angle_alpha   90.00
_cell.angle_beta   90.00
_cell.angle_gamma   90.00
#
_symmetry.space_group_name_H-M   'P 1'
#
loop_
_entity.id
_entity.type
_entity.pdbx_description
1 polymer ?
#
loop_
_entity_poly.entity_id
_entity_poly.type
_entity_poly.pdbx_seq_one_letter_code
_entity_poly.pdbx_strand_id
1 'polypeptide(L)'
;MQRQSFRQGLITVACMVLGLLMGCGTSKPRGFSTVTELPPGSSSVQVPTSWQDARVGDRVEYGFYSSVTGSSRGNSSSAGQLFVEVVAVRPPWVWLSIRITRNDGQPHPHPFLNHDYVLPMRMGQAPVAHRPPGIQGSTPVPIRAFAAGHHWLARRTSRDESMGDGPSQHRIYAEPPGPLYLTRGLLEVSSWSGFNVSHGHRIALVSFQRGSDTAEGVPPRMDRPWGPGTWYETKARTREGTRVTRICLGAEQGYLLRKVWTGSTDGTRCEDFQDTEGIALENALLQLVDASVFVPTWPPRDYGVPLPRPGQLPLGQGFVPAYFDETPDSMERDSLKVTVQGFAADVWSPMLRGLPMEARFKELSEETFWQPRVGMHQFIEDTKLSGWGTWLEESELSTSAR
;
A
#
# COMPACT_ATOMS: atom_id res chain seq x y z
N MET A 1 2.65 -45.76 -60.98
CA MET A 1 4.06 -45.40 -61.23
C MET A 1 4.29 -44.08 -60.51
N GLN A 2 5.23 -43.83 -59.60
CA GLN A 2 6.40 -44.56 -59.12
C GLN A 2 6.77 -43.89 -57.77
N ARG A 3 6.99 -44.69 -56.72
CA ARG A 3 7.57 -44.24 -55.43
C ARG A 3 9.03 -43.89 -55.65
N GLN A 4 9.57 -42.87 -54.98
CA GLN A 4 10.95 -42.91 -54.48
C GLN A 4 11.09 -42.25 -53.11
N SER A 5 11.32 -43.12 -52.14
CA SER A 5 12.00 -42.93 -50.85
C SER A 5 13.51 -42.94 -51.02
N PHE A 6 14.25 -42.37 -50.04
CA PHE A 6 15.66 -42.59 -49.61
C PHE A 6 16.38 -41.24 -49.44
N ARG A 7 17.29 -40.99 -48.49
CA ARG A 7 17.87 -41.78 -47.39
C ARG A 7 18.52 -40.83 -46.39
N GLN A 8 18.64 -41.32 -45.17
CA GLN A 8 19.47 -40.83 -44.07
C GLN A 8 20.93 -40.54 -44.49
N GLY A 9 21.52 -39.53 -43.84
CA GLY A 9 22.96 -39.31 -43.75
C GLY A 9 23.30 -38.83 -42.34
N LEU A 10 23.72 -39.76 -41.48
CA LEU A 10 24.42 -39.48 -40.22
C LEU A 10 25.76 -38.80 -40.53
N ILE A 11 26.04 -37.68 -39.87
CA ILE A 11 27.41 -37.28 -39.53
C ILE A 11 27.41 -36.89 -38.06
N THR A 12 27.98 -37.77 -37.24
CA THR A 12 28.42 -37.53 -35.87
C THR A 12 29.91 -37.22 -35.86
N VAL A 13 30.36 -36.63 -34.74
CA VAL A 13 31.73 -36.26 -34.30
C VAL A 13 32.06 -34.79 -34.56
N ALA A 14 32.55 -33.97 -33.63
CA ALA A 14 32.54 -33.87 -32.16
C ALA A 14 33.25 -32.54 -31.82
N CYS A 15 32.87 -31.92 -30.69
CA CYS A 15 33.66 -30.98 -29.88
C CYS A 15 34.08 -29.61 -30.46
N MET A 16 33.46 -28.53 -29.96
CA MET A 16 34.07 -27.66 -28.94
C MET A 16 33.08 -26.60 -28.41
N VAL A 17 32.75 -26.74 -27.12
CA VAL A 17 32.72 -25.70 -26.07
C VAL A 17 32.36 -24.26 -26.48
N LEU A 18 31.16 -23.80 -26.11
CA LEU A 18 30.96 -22.48 -25.47
C LEU A 18 29.53 -22.34 -24.90
N GLY A 19 29.43 -21.95 -23.62
CA GLY A 19 28.27 -21.22 -23.10
C GLY A 19 27.18 -21.99 -22.34
N LEU A 20 27.55 -22.78 -21.32
CA LEU A 20 26.70 -22.92 -20.14
C LEU A 20 26.39 -21.52 -19.59
N LEU A 21 25.10 -21.17 -19.44
CA LEU A 21 24.50 -20.30 -18.40
C LEU A 21 23.12 -19.80 -18.87
N MET A 22 22.12 -20.70 -18.95
CA MET A 22 20.73 -20.31 -18.73
C MET A 22 20.37 -20.72 -17.31
N GLY A 23 20.70 -19.83 -16.36
CA GLY A 23 20.31 -19.98 -14.97
C GLY A 23 18.80 -19.75 -14.83
N CYS A 24 18.07 -20.79 -14.46
CA CYS A 24 16.86 -20.67 -13.67
C CYS A 24 17.18 -19.86 -12.41
N GLY A 25 16.95 -18.55 -12.45
CA GLY A 25 16.99 -17.69 -11.29
C GLY A 25 15.73 -17.90 -10.45
N THR A 26 15.64 -19.03 -9.74
CA THR A 26 14.82 -19.09 -8.54
C THR A 26 15.42 -18.09 -7.57
N SER A 27 14.81 -16.90 -7.45
CA SER A 27 15.16 -15.94 -6.41
C SER A 27 14.74 -16.52 -5.05
N LYS A 28 15.58 -17.41 -4.52
CA LYS A 28 15.60 -17.69 -3.08
C LYS A 28 15.83 -16.36 -2.37
N PRO A 29 15.08 -16.05 -1.29
CA PRO A 29 15.43 -14.92 -0.44
C PRO A 29 16.89 -15.10 0.01
N ARG A 30 17.67 -14.01 -0.07
CA ARG A 30 19.00 -13.99 0.55
C ARG A 30 18.81 -14.39 2.01
N GLY A 31 19.57 -15.41 2.42
CA GLY A 31 19.49 -15.99 3.76
C GLY A 31 19.71 -14.93 4.84
N PHE A 32 19.08 -15.18 5.98
CA PHE A 32 19.33 -14.50 7.24
C PHE A 32 20.84 -14.44 7.48
N SER A 33 21.41 -13.23 7.42
CA SER A 33 22.85 -13.04 7.58
C SER A 33 23.20 -12.89 9.05
N THR A 34 24.24 -13.61 9.45
CA THR A 34 24.77 -13.85 10.78
C THR A 34 25.58 -12.67 11.35
N VAL A 35 25.37 -12.44 12.65
CA VAL A 35 26.29 -11.94 13.70
C VAL A 35 27.09 -10.66 13.39
N THR A 36 26.65 -9.56 14.02
CA THR A 36 27.55 -8.52 14.53
C THR A 36 27.40 -8.49 16.05
N GLU A 37 28.39 -9.00 16.76
CA GLU A 37 28.49 -8.94 18.21
C GLU A 37 28.83 -7.49 18.59
N LEU A 38 27.92 -6.81 19.31
CA LEU A 38 28.21 -5.52 19.93
C LEU A 38 29.11 -5.76 21.17
N PRO A 39 30.19 -4.97 21.37
CA PRO A 39 31.04 -5.12 22.54
C PRO A 39 30.25 -4.82 23.83
N PRO A 40 30.52 -5.52 24.94
CA PRO A 40 29.81 -5.34 26.20
C PRO A 40 30.20 -4.00 26.82
N GLY A 41 29.31 -3.01 26.73
CA GLY A 41 29.55 -1.68 27.29
C GLY A 41 28.70 -0.58 26.68
N SER A 42 27.41 -0.82 26.42
CA SER A 42 26.49 0.26 26.09
C SER A 42 25.74 0.66 27.36
N SER A 43 26.05 1.87 27.84
CA SER A 43 25.26 2.60 28.82
C SER A 43 23.76 2.47 28.54
N SER A 44 22.96 2.49 29.60
CA SER A 44 21.50 2.48 29.56
C SER A 44 20.97 3.77 28.94
N VAL A 45 21.15 3.95 27.62
CA VAL A 45 20.58 5.05 26.88
C VAL A 45 19.12 4.67 26.62
N GLN A 46 18.20 5.31 27.35
CA GLN A 46 16.74 5.11 27.25
C GLN A 46 16.32 4.87 25.80
N VAL A 47 15.85 3.65 25.52
CA VAL A 47 15.38 3.28 24.19
C VAL A 47 14.01 3.94 23.98
N PRO A 48 13.75 4.61 22.85
CA PRO A 48 12.43 5.16 22.55
C PRO A 48 11.39 4.07 22.71
N THR A 49 10.33 4.33 23.48
CA THR A 49 9.25 3.35 23.68
C THR A 49 7.90 3.88 23.19
N SER A 50 7.85 5.14 22.79
CA SER A 50 6.63 5.84 22.41
C SER A 50 6.86 6.84 21.28
N TRP A 51 5.78 7.30 20.67
CA TRP A 51 5.79 8.36 19.66
C TRP A 51 6.30 9.71 20.17
N GLN A 52 6.31 9.92 21.49
CA GLN A 52 6.82 11.14 22.12
C GLN A 52 8.36 11.13 22.18
N ASP A 53 8.98 9.95 22.07
CA ASP A 53 10.42 9.76 22.10
C ASP A 53 11.03 9.69 20.68
N ALA A 54 10.22 9.97 19.65
CA ALA A 54 10.59 9.79 18.25
C ALA A 54 11.78 10.68 17.87
N ARG A 55 12.75 10.10 17.15
CA ARG A 55 13.95 10.80 16.67
C ARG A 55 14.07 10.70 15.16
N VAL A 56 14.60 11.75 14.54
CA VAL A 56 14.94 11.69 13.12
C VAL A 56 15.99 10.61 12.87
N GLY A 57 15.69 9.71 11.93
CA GLY A 57 16.47 8.53 11.60
C GLY A 57 16.05 7.26 12.36
N ASP A 58 15.07 7.33 13.26
CA ASP A 58 14.43 6.09 13.76
C ASP A 58 13.83 5.37 12.56
N ARG A 59 14.25 4.11 12.36
CA ARG A 59 13.89 3.35 11.18
C ARG A 59 13.66 1.88 11.49
N VAL A 60 12.62 1.31 10.89
CA VAL A 60 12.39 -0.14 10.86
C VAL A 60 12.35 -0.62 9.42
N GLU A 61 12.97 -1.76 9.17
CA GLU A 61 13.02 -2.43 7.88
C GLU A 61 12.36 -3.80 7.97
N TYR A 62 11.46 -4.06 7.02
CA TYR A 62 10.79 -5.34 6.86
C TYR A 62 11.06 -5.93 5.50
N GLY A 63 11.32 -7.24 5.46
CA GLY A 63 11.22 -8.03 4.25
C GLY A 63 9.76 -8.44 4.05
N PHE A 64 9.25 -8.30 2.82
CA PHE A 64 7.88 -8.70 2.51
C PHE A 64 7.80 -9.64 1.32
N TYR A 65 6.73 -10.41 1.31
CA TYR A 65 6.29 -11.24 0.19
C TYR A 65 4.76 -11.23 0.16
N SER A 66 4.16 -11.07 -1.01
CA SER A 66 2.74 -11.28 -1.22
C SER A 66 2.52 -12.00 -2.55
N SER A 67 1.52 -12.87 -2.59
CA SER A 67 1.20 -13.67 -3.77
C SER A 67 -0.28 -13.95 -3.85
N VAL A 68 -0.76 -14.02 -5.09
CA VAL A 68 -2.05 -14.59 -5.40
C VAL A 68 -1.92 -15.53 -6.59
N THR A 69 -2.59 -16.66 -6.49
CA THR A 69 -2.67 -17.69 -7.53
C THR A 69 -4.13 -18.03 -7.82
N GLY A 70 -4.42 -18.41 -9.06
CA GLY A 70 -5.78 -18.79 -9.48
C GLY A 70 -6.73 -17.63 -9.78
N SER A 71 -6.24 -16.38 -9.81
CA SER A 71 -7.10 -15.22 -10.14
C SER A 71 -7.40 -15.09 -11.64
N SER A 72 -8.48 -14.38 -11.99
CA SER A 72 -8.79 -14.00 -13.39
C SER A 72 -7.71 -13.10 -14.02
N ARG A 73 -6.93 -12.40 -13.18
CA ARG A 73 -5.79 -11.56 -13.57
C ARG A 73 -4.48 -12.35 -13.70
N GLY A 74 -4.55 -13.67 -13.53
CA GLY A 74 -3.39 -14.57 -13.53
C GLY A 74 -2.73 -14.72 -12.16
N ASN A 75 -1.61 -15.42 -12.14
CA ASN A 75 -0.79 -15.57 -10.94
C ASN A 75 0.14 -14.36 -10.82
N SER A 76 0.24 -13.79 -9.63
CA SER A 76 1.10 -12.65 -9.37
C SER A 76 1.76 -12.80 -8.01
N SER A 77 3.02 -12.39 -7.93
CA SER A 77 3.78 -12.34 -6.68
C SER A 77 4.64 -11.09 -6.65
N SER A 78 4.82 -10.55 -5.47
CA SER A 78 5.58 -9.34 -5.21
C SER A 78 6.42 -9.53 -3.95
N ALA A 79 7.65 -9.07 -3.98
CA ALA A 79 8.60 -9.23 -2.87
C ALA A 79 9.60 -8.09 -2.85
N GLY A 80 10.02 -7.70 -1.65
CA GLY A 80 10.93 -6.59 -1.49
C GLY A 80 11.22 -6.23 -0.04
N GLN A 81 11.70 -5.01 0.14
CA GLN A 81 11.96 -4.41 1.43
C GLN A 81 11.04 -3.19 1.63
N LEU A 82 10.50 -3.06 2.83
CA LEU A 82 9.65 -1.96 3.26
C LEU A 82 10.36 -1.23 4.41
N PHE A 83 10.48 0.07 4.27
CA PHE A 83 11.13 0.95 5.25
C PHE A 83 10.11 1.93 5.81
N VAL A 84 10.12 2.09 7.12
CA VAL A 84 9.40 3.16 7.82
C VAL A 84 10.45 3.96 8.58
N GLU A 85 10.62 5.22 8.21
CA GLU A 85 11.67 6.09 8.76
C GLU A 85 11.09 7.41 9.23
N VAL A 86 11.49 7.87 10.42
CA VAL A 86 11.21 9.22 10.91
C VAL A 86 12.14 10.20 10.21
N VAL A 87 11.58 11.13 9.43
CA VAL A 87 12.36 12.11 8.65
C VAL A 87 12.29 13.52 9.22
N ALA A 88 11.27 13.83 10.01
CA ALA A 88 11.17 15.07 10.76
C ALA A 88 10.35 14.88 12.03
N VAL A 89 10.67 15.64 13.07
CA VAL A 89 9.97 15.68 14.36
C VAL A 89 9.73 17.13 14.70
N ARG A 90 8.46 17.55 14.71
CA ARG A 90 8.03 18.88 15.18
C ARG A 90 6.73 18.74 15.94
N PRO A 91 6.75 18.76 17.28
CA PRO A 91 5.54 18.65 18.09
C PRO A 91 4.43 19.60 17.58
N PRO A 92 3.20 19.09 17.39
CA PRO A 92 2.68 17.79 17.82
C PRO A 92 2.85 16.63 16.82
N TRP A 93 3.64 16.80 15.76
CA TRP A 93 3.73 15.90 14.61
C TRP A 93 5.10 15.22 14.43
N VAL A 94 5.07 13.98 13.93
CA VAL A 94 6.22 13.22 13.43
C VAL A 94 5.95 12.92 11.97
N TRP A 95 6.91 13.19 11.08
CA TRP A 95 6.79 12.84 9.67
C TRP A 95 7.55 11.55 9.40
N LEU A 96 6.84 10.61 8.80
CA LEU A 96 7.37 9.33 8.37
C LEU A 96 7.54 9.32 6.87
N SER A 97 8.62 8.72 6.41
CA SER A 97 8.82 8.28 5.04
C SER A 97 8.60 6.78 4.96
N ILE A 98 7.66 6.35 4.12
CA ILE A 98 7.44 4.95 3.78
C ILE A 98 8.05 4.69 2.41
N ARG A 99 9.07 3.85 2.34
CA ARG A 99 9.76 3.49 1.10
C ARG A 99 9.65 2.00 0.86
N ILE A 100 9.45 1.61 -0.39
CA ILE A 100 9.49 0.20 -0.79
C ILE A 100 10.48 0.01 -1.93
N THR A 101 11.34 -0.99 -1.79
CA THR A 101 12.33 -1.35 -2.80
C THR A 101 12.25 -2.84 -3.11
N ARG A 102 12.89 -3.24 -4.21
CA ARG A 102 13.25 -4.63 -4.45
C ARG A 102 14.32 -5.07 -3.46
N ASN A 103 14.54 -6.38 -3.38
CA ASN A 103 15.61 -7.00 -2.56
C ASN A 103 17.04 -6.63 -3.00
N ASP A 104 17.21 -6.04 -4.19
CA ASP A 104 18.48 -5.51 -4.71
C ASP A 104 18.64 -4.00 -4.45
N GLY A 105 17.71 -3.38 -3.72
CA GLY A 105 17.69 -1.96 -3.40
C GLY A 105 17.17 -1.05 -4.52
N GLN A 106 16.84 -1.59 -5.69
CA GLN A 106 16.27 -0.80 -6.78
C GLN A 106 14.80 -0.45 -6.52
N PRO A 107 14.27 0.64 -7.15
CA PRO A 107 12.86 0.95 -7.09
C PRO A 107 11.99 -0.25 -7.45
N HIS A 108 10.89 -0.43 -6.71
CA HIS A 108 9.95 -1.51 -6.99
C HIS A 108 9.30 -1.30 -8.38
N PRO A 109 9.12 -2.34 -9.22
CA PRO A 109 8.55 -2.16 -10.56
C PRO A 109 7.08 -1.76 -10.55
N HIS A 110 6.40 -1.98 -9.43
CA HIS A 110 4.99 -1.63 -9.24
C HIS A 110 4.82 -0.11 -9.12
N PRO A 111 3.97 0.55 -9.93
CA PRO A 111 3.77 2.01 -9.89
C PRO A 111 3.28 2.54 -8.54
N PHE A 112 2.72 1.68 -7.69
CA PHE A 112 2.30 2.05 -6.32
C PHE A 112 3.44 1.99 -5.32
N LEU A 113 4.54 1.30 -5.63
CA LEU A 113 5.60 1.04 -4.66
C LEU A 113 6.93 1.70 -5.06
N ASN A 114 7.00 2.30 -6.25
CA ASN A 114 8.22 2.88 -6.82
C ASN A 114 8.55 4.29 -6.29
N HIS A 115 7.80 4.78 -5.30
CA HIS A 115 7.97 6.11 -4.72
C HIS A 115 7.89 6.08 -3.20
N ASP A 116 8.53 7.10 -2.60
CA ASP A 116 8.44 7.36 -1.17
C ASP A 116 7.13 8.07 -0.85
N TYR A 117 6.49 7.62 0.22
CA TYR A 117 5.28 8.22 0.74
C TYR A 117 5.55 9.01 2.01
N VAL A 118 4.89 10.16 2.12
CA VAL A 118 4.92 10.97 3.34
C VAL A 118 3.69 10.66 4.19
N LEU A 119 3.94 10.46 5.48
CA LEU A 119 2.91 10.17 6.48
C LEU A 119 3.16 11.03 7.74
N PRO A 120 2.39 12.11 7.97
CA PRO A 120 2.39 12.80 9.25
C PRO A 120 1.63 11.97 10.29
N MET A 121 2.20 11.87 11.49
CA MET A 121 1.69 11.13 12.63
C MET A 121 1.65 12.02 13.86
N ARG A 122 0.50 12.14 14.52
CA ARG A 122 0.40 12.94 15.73
C ARG A 122 0.98 12.19 16.93
N MET A 123 1.78 12.88 17.75
CA MET A 123 2.36 12.36 19.00
C MET A 123 1.34 12.30 20.17
N GLY A 124 0.12 12.82 19.95
CA GLY A 124 -0.97 13.04 20.93
C GLY A 124 -1.46 11.78 21.63
N GLN A 125 -2.70 11.68 22.12
CA GLN A 125 -3.14 10.45 22.78
C GLN A 125 -3.48 9.37 21.74
N ALA A 126 -3.02 8.13 21.92
CA ALA A 126 -3.54 7.01 21.13
C ALA A 126 -5.06 6.92 21.34
N PRO A 127 -5.83 6.57 20.29
CA PRO A 127 -7.20 6.11 20.47
C PRO A 127 -7.22 5.04 21.56
N VAL A 128 -8.25 5.04 22.41
CA VAL A 128 -8.36 4.23 23.64
C VAL A 128 -7.75 2.84 23.42
N ALA A 129 -6.70 2.58 24.19
CA ALA A 129 -5.72 1.50 24.07
C ALA A 129 -6.20 0.24 23.34
N HIS A 130 -6.03 0.22 22.02
CA HIS A 130 -6.13 -1.04 21.29
C HIS A 130 -4.85 -1.84 21.57
N ARG A 131 -5.01 -3.05 22.13
CA ARG A 131 -3.96 -4.08 22.19
C ARG A 131 -3.45 -4.36 20.75
N PRO A 132 -2.19 -4.80 20.53
CA PRO A 132 -1.78 -5.28 19.22
C PRO A 132 -2.86 -6.20 18.65
N PRO A 133 -3.30 -5.99 17.40
CA PRO A 133 -4.49 -6.64 16.88
C PRO A 133 -4.23 -8.13 16.88
N GLY A 134 -4.85 -8.83 17.83
CA GLY A 134 -4.84 -10.28 17.88
C GLY A 134 -5.58 -10.85 16.68
N ILE A 135 -5.39 -12.14 16.42
CA ILE A 135 -6.25 -12.84 15.47
C ILE A 135 -7.54 -13.20 16.20
N GLN A 136 -8.70 -12.86 15.63
CA GLN A 136 -10.00 -13.19 16.22
C GLN A 136 -10.10 -14.69 16.47
N GLY A 137 -10.47 -15.09 17.69
CA GLY A 137 -10.53 -16.50 18.09
C GLY A 137 -9.16 -17.11 18.49
N SER A 138 -8.09 -16.33 18.53
CA SER A 138 -6.76 -16.78 18.97
C SER A 138 -6.41 -16.24 20.36
N THR A 139 -5.70 -17.04 21.15
CA THR A 139 -5.15 -16.62 22.45
C THR A 139 -3.68 -16.23 22.29
N PRO A 140 -3.25 -15.04 22.75
CA PRO A 140 -1.84 -14.67 22.74
C PRO A 140 -1.00 -15.57 23.65
N VAL A 141 0.12 -16.09 23.12
CA VAL A 141 1.06 -16.94 23.86
C VAL A 141 2.41 -16.22 23.97
N PRO A 142 3.00 -16.07 25.17
CA PRO A 142 4.33 -15.51 25.32
C PRO A 142 5.40 -16.46 24.77
N ILE A 143 6.35 -15.94 24.01
CA ILE A 143 7.47 -16.69 23.41
C ILE A 143 8.77 -15.89 23.51
N ARG A 144 9.89 -16.56 23.30
CA ARG A 144 11.17 -15.91 22.94
C ARG A 144 11.33 -16.00 21.43
N ALA A 145 11.43 -14.86 20.76
CA ALA A 145 11.65 -14.78 19.32
C ALA A 145 13.07 -14.29 19.03
N PHE A 146 13.63 -14.66 17.88
CA PHE A 146 14.88 -14.12 17.38
C PHE A 146 14.61 -13.45 16.04
N ALA A 147 14.87 -12.14 15.96
CA ALA A 147 14.63 -11.33 14.76
C ALA A 147 15.60 -10.15 14.73
N ALA A 148 16.05 -9.76 13.53
CA ALA A 148 17.03 -8.69 13.32
C ALA A 148 18.30 -8.83 14.19
N GLY A 149 18.79 -10.06 14.42
CA GLY A 149 19.97 -10.32 15.25
C GLY A 149 19.75 -10.20 16.77
N HIS A 150 18.50 -9.99 17.23
CA HIS A 150 18.18 -9.75 18.63
C HIS A 150 17.19 -10.79 19.17
N HIS A 151 17.30 -11.09 20.47
CA HIS A 151 16.31 -11.88 21.19
C HIS A 151 15.23 -10.99 21.80
N TRP A 152 13.98 -11.35 21.56
CA TRP A 152 12.80 -10.60 21.99
C TRP A 152 11.96 -11.42 22.95
N LEU A 153 11.48 -10.78 24.01
CA LEU A 153 10.28 -11.23 24.70
C LEU A 153 9.09 -10.80 23.83
N ALA A 154 8.29 -11.76 23.38
CA ALA A 154 7.26 -11.52 22.39
C ALA A 154 5.95 -12.25 22.72
N ARG A 155 4.85 -11.79 22.13
CA ARG A 155 3.59 -12.50 22.08
C ARG A 155 3.32 -12.98 20.67
N ARG A 156 2.93 -14.24 20.56
CA ARG A 156 2.46 -14.87 19.32
C ARG A 156 0.95 -15.07 19.40
N THR A 157 0.24 -14.65 18.36
CA THR A 157 -1.12 -15.12 18.08
C THR A 157 -1.09 -15.93 16.80
N SER A 158 -1.80 -17.04 16.78
CA SER A 158 -1.91 -17.91 15.62
C SER A 158 -3.30 -18.49 15.53
N ARG A 159 -3.83 -18.58 14.32
CA ARG A 159 -5.08 -19.29 14.00
C ARG A 159 -4.80 -20.12 12.77
N ASP A 160 -5.06 -21.40 12.87
CA ASP A 160 -4.87 -22.33 11.78
C ASP A 160 -6.18 -23.09 11.56
N GLU A 161 -6.85 -22.77 10.46
CA GLU A 161 -8.09 -23.43 10.02
C GLU A 161 -7.84 -24.27 8.76
N SER A 162 -6.59 -24.68 8.52
CA SER A 162 -6.17 -25.42 7.33
C SER A 162 -6.81 -26.79 7.12
N MET A 163 -7.66 -27.29 8.03
CA MET A 163 -8.48 -28.47 7.73
C MET A 163 -9.47 -28.14 6.60
N GLY A 164 -9.14 -28.58 5.37
CA GLY A 164 -9.80 -28.15 4.13
C GLY A 164 -8.89 -27.17 3.39
N ASP A 165 -9.25 -25.87 3.44
CA ASP A 165 -8.52 -24.75 2.81
C ASP A 165 -8.66 -23.44 3.63
N GLY A 166 -8.95 -23.55 4.93
CA GLY A 166 -9.18 -22.40 5.79
C GLY A 166 -7.90 -21.58 6.04
N PRO A 167 -8.03 -20.33 6.50
CA PRO A 167 -6.90 -19.43 6.65
C PRO A 167 -5.92 -19.89 7.74
N SER A 168 -4.63 -19.82 7.44
CA SER A 168 -3.56 -19.86 8.43
C SER A 168 -3.02 -18.46 8.64
N GLN A 169 -3.09 -17.95 9.87
CA GLN A 169 -2.63 -16.62 10.24
C GLN A 169 -1.69 -16.70 11.43
N HIS A 170 -0.59 -15.94 11.36
CA HIS A 170 0.39 -15.83 12.43
C HIS A 170 0.79 -14.36 12.61
N ARG A 171 0.84 -13.91 13.86
CA ARG A 171 1.37 -12.58 14.22
C ARG A 171 2.26 -12.68 15.45
N ILE A 172 3.41 -12.04 15.40
CA ILE A 172 4.41 -12.00 16.47
C ILE A 172 4.78 -10.55 16.73
N TYR A 173 4.60 -10.12 17.99
CA TYR A 173 4.94 -8.77 18.45
C TYR A 173 5.87 -8.84 19.66
N ALA A 174 6.91 -8.01 19.67
CA ALA A 174 7.73 -7.73 20.83
C ALA A 174 6.87 -7.07 21.93
N GLU A 175 7.04 -7.52 23.17
CA GLU A 175 6.38 -6.94 24.33
C GLU A 175 7.35 -6.87 25.52
N PRO A 176 7.78 -5.67 25.94
CA PRO A 176 7.44 -4.35 25.38
C PRO A 176 7.99 -4.12 23.96
N PRO A 177 7.44 -3.17 23.18
CA PRO A 177 7.85 -2.93 21.79
C PRO A 177 9.29 -2.40 21.66
N GLY A 178 9.78 -1.69 22.69
CA GLY A 178 11.12 -1.10 22.68
C GLY A 178 11.35 -0.22 21.44
N PRO A 179 12.47 -0.40 20.70
CA PRO A 179 12.82 0.45 19.56
C PRO A 179 11.88 0.30 18.35
N LEU A 180 10.95 -0.66 18.39
CA LEU A 180 9.98 -0.94 17.32
C LEU A 180 8.64 -0.21 17.55
N TYR A 181 8.65 0.92 18.26
CA TYR A 181 7.43 1.68 18.58
C TYR A 181 6.65 2.13 17.32
N LEU A 182 7.35 2.41 16.22
CA LEU A 182 6.76 2.79 14.92
C LEU A 182 5.74 1.78 14.39
N THR A 183 5.86 0.51 14.79
CA THR A 183 4.99 -0.60 14.34
C THR A 183 4.56 -1.46 15.51
N ARG A 184 4.50 -0.85 16.71
CA ARG A 184 3.98 -1.46 17.94
C ARG A 184 4.66 -2.80 18.30
N GLY A 185 5.93 -2.96 17.96
CA GLY A 185 6.68 -4.17 18.23
C GLY A 185 6.55 -5.25 17.16
N LEU A 186 6.01 -4.98 15.98
CA LEU A 186 5.87 -6.00 14.92
C LEU A 186 7.21 -6.70 14.65
N LEU A 187 7.23 -8.03 14.83
CA LEU A 187 8.37 -8.87 14.45
C LEU A 187 8.05 -9.65 13.18
N GLU A 188 6.84 -10.21 13.10
CA GLU A 188 6.39 -10.98 11.95
C GLU A 188 4.86 -11.00 11.86
N VAL A 189 4.31 -10.82 10.66
CA VAL A 189 2.92 -11.14 10.34
C VAL A 189 2.90 -11.97 9.06
N SER A 190 2.05 -12.99 9.04
CA SER A 190 1.84 -13.79 7.86
C SER A 190 0.41 -14.34 7.79
N SER A 191 -0.13 -14.45 6.59
CA SER A 191 -1.44 -15.01 6.32
C SER A 191 -1.39 -15.82 5.04
N TRP A 192 -2.02 -16.98 5.02
CA TRP A 192 -2.30 -17.76 3.82
C TRP A 192 -3.73 -18.27 3.87
N SER A 193 -4.39 -18.30 2.73
CA SER A 193 -5.78 -18.74 2.62
C SER A 193 -6.13 -19.11 1.18
N GLY A 194 -7.08 -20.03 1.00
CA GLY A 194 -7.92 -20.06 -0.19
C GLY A 194 -8.03 -21.41 -0.91
N PHE A 195 -9.24 -21.66 -1.40
CA PHE A 195 -9.63 -22.73 -2.32
C PHE A 195 -9.89 -22.12 -3.70
N ASN A 196 -9.35 -22.71 -4.77
CA ASN A 196 -9.29 -22.19 -6.16
C ASN A 196 -8.48 -20.90 -6.37
N VAL A 197 -8.64 -19.89 -5.51
CA VAL A 197 -7.82 -18.67 -5.48
C VAL A 197 -7.06 -18.65 -4.16
N SER A 198 -5.76 -18.88 -4.20
CA SER A 198 -4.93 -18.85 -2.99
C SER A 198 -4.22 -17.51 -2.89
N HIS A 199 -4.37 -16.84 -1.74
CA HIS A 199 -3.71 -15.60 -1.38
C HIS A 199 -2.77 -15.86 -0.20
N GLY A 200 -1.60 -15.26 -0.22
CA GLY A 200 -0.69 -15.33 0.92
C GLY A 200 0.27 -14.17 0.98
N HIS A 201 0.52 -13.68 2.19
CA HIS A 201 1.46 -12.61 2.47
C HIS A 201 2.28 -12.87 3.73
N ARG A 202 3.44 -12.23 3.77
CA ARG A 202 4.34 -12.22 4.93
C ARG A 202 5.09 -10.90 4.99
N ILE A 203 5.23 -10.36 6.19
CA ILE A 203 6.11 -9.25 6.55
C ILE A 203 6.92 -9.69 7.77
N ALA A 204 8.25 -9.57 7.72
CA ALA A 204 9.14 -9.96 8.81
C ALA A 204 10.26 -8.94 9.03
N LEU A 205 10.59 -8.66 10.29
CA LEU A 205 11.59 -7.67 10.69
C LEU A 205 12.98 -8.10 10.20
N VAL A 206 13.63 -7.23 9.44
CA VAL A 206 14.98 -7.41 8.91
C VAL A 206 15.98 -6.65 9.76
N SER A 207 15.73 -5.36 9.99
CA SER A 207 16.61 -4.49 10.75
C SER A 207 15.82 -3.38 11.43
N PHE A 208 16.44 -2.76 12.43
CA PHE A 208 15.96 -1.51 13.01
C PHE A 208 17.16 -0.63 13.34
N GLN A 209 16.93 0.68 13.33
CA GLN A 209 17.95 1.68 13.61
C GLN A 209 17.35 2.79 14.46
N ARG A 210 18.15 3.26 15.41
CA ARG A 210 17.83 4.43 16.22
C ARG A 210 18.34 5.70 15.54
N GLY A 211 17.51 6.73 15.56
CA GLY A 211 17.79 8.06 15.07
C GLY A 211 18.61 8.92 16.04
N SER A 212 18.90 10.15 15.60
CA SER A 212 19.64 11.14 16.36
C SER A 212 18.72 12.00 17.24
N ASP A 213 19.14 12.25 18.47
CA ASP A 213 18.46 13.18 19.40
C ASP A 213 18.63 14.66 19.05
N THR A 214 19.57 14.99 18.16
CA THR A 214 19.99 16.37 17.92
C THR A 214 19.38 17.00 16.67
N ALA A 215 18.69 16.21 15.83
CA ALA A 215 18.16 16.65 14.55
C ALA A 215 16.63 16.62 14.56
N GLU A 216 16.00 17.76 14.28
CA GLU A 216 14.55 17.86 14.10
C GLU A 216 14.11 17.51 12.67
N GLY A 217 15.04 17.52 11.71
CA GLY A 217 14.73 17.29 10.29
C GLY A 217 13.90 18.42 9.67
N VAL A 218 13.57 18.26 8.40
CA VAL A 218 12.71 19.21 7.66
C VAL A 218 11.46 18.47 7.22
N PRO A 219 10.25 18.89 7.64
CA PRO A 219 9.00 18.31 7.18
C PRO A 219 8.96 18.26 5.65
N PRO A 220 8.80 17.07 5.05
CA PRO A 220 8.68 16.95 3.63
C PRO A 220 7.35 17.57 3.15
N ARG A 221 7.34 18.05 1.91
CA ARG A 221 6.12 18.52 1.27
C ARG A 221 5.15 17.36 1.09
N MET A 222 3.87 17.64 1.27
CA MET A 222 2.77 16.69 1.09
C MET A 222 2.40 16.52 -0.40
N ASP A 223 3.42 16.37 -1.27
CA ASP A 223 3.23 16.21 -2.71
C ASP A 223 2.68 14.82 -3.07
N ARG A 224 3.19 13.79 -2.35
CA ARG A 224 2.80 12.37 -2.46
C ARG A 224 2.41 11.81 -1.09
N PRO A 225 1.31 12.31 -0.52
CA PRO A 225 0.89 11.89 0.81
C PRO A 225 0.36 10.46 0.73
N TRP A 226 0.68 9.64 1.74
CA TRP A 226 0.05 8.33 1.86
C TRP A 226 -1.44 8.49 2.14
N GLY A 227 -1.79 9.35 3.08
CA GLY A 227 -3.19 9.58 3.48
C GLY A 227 -3.32 10.69 4.50
N PRO A 228 -2.83 10.50 5.74
CA PRO A 228 -3.00 11.47 6.82
C PRO A 228 -2.51 12.88 6.50
N GLY A 229 -3.21 13.89 7.03
CA GLY A 229 -2.97 15.30 6.71
C GLY A 229 -3.64 15.78 5.43
N THR A 230 -4.46 14.93 4.79
CA THR A 230 -5.15 15.25 3.53
C THR A 230 -6.66 15.06 3.59
N TRP A 231 -7.32 15.56 2.56
CA TRP A 231 -8.73 15.37 2.31
C TRP A 231 -9.01 15.27 0.81
N TYR A 232 -10.13 14.66 0.45
CA TYR A 232 -10.68 14.70 -0.91
C TYR A 232 -12.19 14.64 -0.91
N GLU A 233 -12.79 15.06 -2.03
CA GLU A 233 -14.22 15.12 -2.23
C GLU A 233 -14.63 14.39 -3.50
N THR A 234 -15.71 13.63 -3.38
CA THR A 234 -16.40 13.06 -4.53
C THR A 234 -17.79 13.66 -4.63
N LYS A 235 -18.15 14.10 -5.83
CA LYS A 235 -19.48 14.56 -6.17
C LYS A 235 -20.19 13.44 -6.92
N ALA A 236 -21.30 12.96 -6.36
CA ALA A 236 -22.18 12.00 -6.99
C ALA A 236 -23.45 12.70 -7.48
N ARG A 237 -23.85 12.45 -8.72
CA ARG A 237 -25.09 12.94 -9.31
C ARG A 237 -25.96 11.76 -9.68
N THR A 238 -27.16 11.73 -9.13
CA THR A 238 -28.19 10.72 -9.43
C THR A 238 -29.46 11.43 -9.88
N ARG A 239 -30.50 10.66 -10.22
CA ARG A 239 -31.84 11.21 -10.49
C ARG A 239 -32.46 11.92 -9.29
N GLU A 240 -32.05 11.55 -8.08
CA GLU A 240 -32.58 12.10 -6.81
C GLU A 240 -31.94 13.44 -6.45
N GLY A 241 -30.75 13.74 -7.01
CA GLY A 241 -30.06 15.00 -6.79
C GLY A 241 -28.55 14.86 -6.86
N THR A 242 -27.86 15.83 -6.27
CA THR A 242 -26.40 15.84 -6.18
C THR A 242 -25.98 15.72 -4.72
N ARG A 243 -25.04 14.82 -4.45
CA ARG A 243 -24.45 14.59 -3.13
C ARG A 243 -22.94 14.80 -3.19
N VAL A 244 -22.41 15.53 -2.22
CA VAL A 244 -20.97 15.67 -2.03
C VAL A 244 -20.57 14.87 -0.79
N THR A 245 -19.52 14.07 -0.95
CA THR A 245 -18.90 13.31 0.12
C THR A 245 -17.47 13.79 0.28
N ARG A 246 -17.11 14.26 1.48
CA ARG A 246 -15.73 14.61 1.85
C ARG A 246 -15.14 13.52 2.72
N ILE A 247 -13.92 13.13 2.43
CA ILE A 247 -13.16 12.16 3.21
C ILE A 247 -11.93 12.87 3.76
N CYS A 248 -11.81 12.84 5.09
CA CYS A 248 -10.67 13.39 5.83
C CYS A 248 -9.81 12.23 6.32
N LEU A 249 -8.48 12.36 6.17
CA LEU A 249 -7.51 11.36 6.60
C LEU A 249 -6.57 11.98 7.63
N GLY A 250 -6.44 11.35 8.79
CA GLY A 250 -5.61 11.78 9.91
C GLY A 250 -4.85 10.62 10.52
N ALA A 251 -4.00 10.88 11.52
CA ALA A 251 -3.28 9.82 12.21
C ALA A 251 -2.85 10.21 13.62
N GLU A 252 -2.95 9.26 14.55
CA GLU A 252 -2.60 9.42 15.97
C GLU A 252 -1.89 8.17 16.50
N GLN A 253 -0.71 8.35 17.11
CA GLN A 253 0.10 7.32 17.77
C GLN A 253 0.12 5.93 17.10
N GLY A 254 0.38 5.89 15.79
CA GLY A 254 0.48 4.64 15.03
C GLY A 254 -0.85 4.11 14.53
N TYR A 255 -1.91 4.93 14.51
CA TYR A 255 -3.20 4.61 13.86
C TYR A 255 -3.50 5.63 12.77
N LEU A 256 -3.96 5.13 11.62
CA LEU A 256 -4.50 5.92 10.53
C LEU A 256 -6.01 6.04 10.73
N LEU A 257 -6.52 7.27 10.69
CA LEU A 257 -7.91 7.62 10.97
C LEU A 257 -8.58 8.11 9.69
N ARG A 258 -9.83 7.71 9.49
CA ARG A 258 -10.60 8.07 8.30
C ARG A 258 -12.01 8.50 8.68
N LYS A 259 -12.35 9.75 8.38
CA LYS A 259 -13.67 10.33 8.67
C LYS A 259 -14.39 10.66 7.37
N VAL A 260 -15.64 10.23 7.25
CA VAL A 260 -16.48 10.47 6.07
C VAL A 260 -17.58 11.45 6.43
N TRP A 261 -17.69 12.53 5.66
CA TRP A 261 -18.73 13.53 5.78
C TRP A 261 -19.58 13.53 4.52
N THR A 262 -20.90 13.59 4.69
CA THR A 262 -21.86 13.73 3.60
C THR A 262 -22.66 15.01 3.82
N GLY A 263 -22.77 15.85 2.78
CA GLY A 263 -23.64 17.04 2.80
C GLY A 263 -22.93 18.28 2.29
N SER A 264 -23.35 19.46 2.77
CA SER A 264 -22.62 20.71 2.51
C SER A 264 -21.27 20.67 3.23
N THR A 265 -20.20 20.92 2.48
CA THR A 265 -18.81 20.90 2.98
C THR A 265 -18.25 22.29 3.24
N ASP A 266 -19.10 23.33 3.16
CA ASP A 266 -18.73 24.72 3.42
C ASP A 266 -18.28 24.88 4.88
N GLY A 267 -16.96 25.01 5.06
CA GLY A 267 -16.34 25.37 6.34
C GLY A 267 -15.88 24.23 7.24
N THR A 268 -16.11 22.95 6.90
CA THR A 268 -15.66 21.83 7.76
C THR A 268 -14.17 21.55 7.57
N ARG A 269 -13.36 21.96 8.54
CA ARG A 269 -11.93 21.61 8.60
C ARG A 269 -11.76 20.16 9.08
N CYS A 270 -10.82 19.44 8.47
CA CYS A 270 -10.50 18.05 8.81
C CYS A 270 -9.64 17.96 10.09
N GLU A 271 -10.07 18.59 11.18
CA GLU A 271 -9.25 18.75 12.40
C GLU A 271 -9.64 17.80 13.53
N ASP A 272 -10.86 17.25 13.51
CA ASP A 272 -11.37 16.38 14.58
C ASP A 272 -11.67 14.96 14.10
N PHE A 273 -10.92 14.01 14.65
CA PHE A 273 -11.03 12.56 14.43
C PHE A 273 -11.47 11.80 15.70
N GLN A 274 -12.02 12.49 16.70
CA GLN A 274 -12.65 11.82 17.83
C GLN A 274 -13.68 10.80 17.36
N ASP A 275 -13.77 9.68 18.09
CA ASP A 275 -14.67 8.55 17.83
C ASP A 275 -14.52 7.87 16.46
N THR A 276 -13.41 8.11 15.76
CA THR A 276 -13.12 7.47 14.47
C THR A 276 -12.38 6.15 14.68
N GLU A 277 -12.85 5.07 14.06
CA GLU A 277 -12.11 3.80 14.04
C GLU A 277 -10.78 3.96 13.28
N GLY A 278 -9.70 3.47 13.89
CA GLY A 278 -8.36 3.58 13.34
C GLY A 278 -7.81 2.26 12.82
N ILE A 279 -7.09 2.32 11.70
CA ILE A 279 -6.28 1.21 11.20
C ILE A 279 -4.87 1.37 11.74
N ALA A 280 -4.39 0.38 12.50
CA ALA A 280 -3.00 0.41 12.98
C ALA A 280 -2.01 0.45 11.80
N LEU A 281 -0.93 1.22 11.96
CA LEU A 281 0.07 1.48 10.92
C LEU A 281 0.60 0.17 10.34
N GLU A 282 0.90 -0.83 11.16
CA GLU A 282 1.35 -2.15 10.70
C GLU A 282 0.33 -2.85 9.78
N ASN A 283 -0.97 -2.70 10.02
CA ASN A 283 -2.01 -3.26 9.16
C ASN A 283 -2.13 -2.50 7.85
N ALA A 284 -1.95 -1.17 7.87
CA ALA A 284 -1.93 -0.38 6.66
C ALA A 284 -0.72 -0.72 5.78
N LEU A 285 0.44 -1.00 6.38
CA LEU A 285 1.62 -1.50 5.65
C LEU A 285 1.37 -2.89 5.05
N LEU A 286 0.66 -3.77 5.76
CA LEU A 286 0.23 -5.06 5.22
C LEU A 286 -0.69 -4.89 4.01
N GLN A 287 -1.68 -4.00 4.08
CA GLN A 287 -2.56 -3.70 2.94
C GLN A 287 -1.79 -3.14 1.74
N LEU A 288 -0.77 -2.33 1.98
CA LEU A 288 0.11 -1.82 0.92
C LEU A 288 0.89 -2.95 0.23
N VAL A 289 1.39 -3.91 1.03
CA VAL A 289 2.05 -5.11 0.51
C VAL A 289 1.06 -6.01 -0.26
N ASP A 290 -0.16 -6.19 0.21
CA ASP A 290 -1.17 -6.98 -0.49
C ASP A 290 -1.61 -6.33 -1.81
N ALA A 291 -1.73 -5.01 -1.83
CA ALA A 291 -2.03 -4.24 -3.03
C ALA A 291 -0.89 -4.25 -4.07
N SER A 292 0.28 -4.81 -3.74
CA SER A 292 1.40 -4.95 -4.66
C SER A 292 1.29 -6.16 -5.60
N VAL A 293 0.35 -7.05 -5.32
CA VAL A 293 -0.02 -8.14 -6.21
C VAL A 293 -0.97 -7.57 -7.27
N PHE A 294 -0.87 -8.05 -8.52
CA PHE A 294 -1.73 -7.71 -9.66
C PHE A 294 -1.49 -6.43 -10.45
N VAL A 295 -0.68 -5.45 -10.02
CA VAL A 295 -0.55 -4.19 -10.80
C VAL A 295 0.84 -3.92 -11.40
N PRO A 296 1.24 -4.70 -12.43
CA PRO A 296 2.15 -4.19 -13.46
C PRO A 296 1.42 -3.40 -14.56
N THR A 297 0.08 -3.46 -14.65
CA THR A 297 -0.73 -2.78 -15.68
C THR A 297 -1.69 -1.78 -15.05
N TRP A 298 -1.65 -0.53 -15.49
CA TRP A 298 -2.50 0.56 -15.03
C TRP A 298 -3.37 1.10 -16.17
N PRO A 299 -4.69 1.36 -15.97
CA PRO A 299 -5.50 1.00 -14.79
C PRO A 299 -5.54 -0.52 -14.54
N PRO A 300 -5.98 -1.00 -13.37
CA PRO A 300 -6.06 -2.43 -13.09
C PRO A 300 -7.06 -3.10 -14.03
N ARG A 301 -6.63 -4.10 -14.82
CA ARG A 301 -7.49 -4.79 -15.79
C ARG A 301 -7.29 -6.30 -15.77
N ASP A 302 -8.30 -7.02 -16.24
CA ASP A 302 -8.22 -8.47 -16.43
C ASP A 302 -7.44 -8.82 -17.70
N TYR A 303 -6.88 -10.03 -17.72
CA TYR A 303 -6.07 -10.47 -18.86
C TYR A 303 -6.93 -10.60 -20.13
N GLY A 304 -6.44 -10.04 -21.23
CA GLY A 304 -7.13 -10.06 -22.53
C GLY A 304 -8.18 -8.96 -22.74
N VAL A 305 -8.45 -8.12 -21.74
CA VAL A 305 -9.30 -6.93 -21.89
C VAL A 305 -8.61 -5.90 -22.79
N PRO A 306 -9.34 -5.24 -23.73
CA PRO A 306 -8.80 -4.19 -24.59
C PRO A 306 -8.06 -3.09 -23.82
N LEU A 307 -7.19 -2.37 -24.52
CA LEU A 307 -6.53 -1.19 -23.95
C LEU A 307 -7.58 -0.08 -23.72
N PRO A 308 -7.51 0.62 -22.59
CA PRO A 308 -8.43 1.69 -22.29
C PRO A 308 -8.19 2.86 -23.23
N ARG A 309 -9.26 3.60 -23.50
CA ARG A 309 -9.21 4.75 -24.40
C ARG A 309 -8.51 5.92 -23.71
N PRO A 310 -7.46 6.51 -24.29
CA PRO A 310 -6.86 7.71 -23.72
C PRO A 310 -7.77 8.93 -23.94
N GLY A 311 -7.70 9.90 -23.04
CA GLY A 311 -8.39 11.18 -23.18
C GLY A 311 -8.02 12.17 -22.08
N GLN A 312 -8.88 13.16 -21.87
CA GLN A 312 -8.73 14.15 -20.80
C GLN A 312 -9.96 14.11 -19.90
N LEU A 313 -9.73 14.01 -18.60
CA LEU A 313 -10.77 14.08 -17.59
C LEU A 313 -10.75 15.49 -16.97
N PRO A 314 -11.82 16.30 -17.15
CA PRO A 314 -11.92 17.56 -16.41
C PRO A 314 -12.05 17.25 -14.93
N LEU A 315 -11.26 17.84 -14.04
CA LEU A 315 -11.37 17.69 -12.58
C LEU A 315 -11.21 19.05 -11.95
N GLY A 316 -12.19 19.48 -11.15
CA GLY A 316 -12.15 20.75 -10.39
C GLY A 316 -11.56 21.95 -11.16
N GLN A 317 -10.25 22.13 -11.03
CA GLN A 317 -9.47 23.27 -11.54
C GLN A 317 -8.72 23.03 -12.86
N GLY A 318 -8.85 21.87 -13.51
CA GLY A 318 -8.11 21.59 -14.75
C GLY A 318 -8.49 20.29 -15.45
N PHE A 319 -7.62 19.85 -16.35
CA PHE A 319 -7.76 18.59 -17.07
C PHE A 319 -6.61 17.64 -16.70
N VAL A 320 -6.93 16.40 -16.40
CA VAL A 320 -5.96 15.34 -16.12
C VAL A 320 -5.97 14.36 -17.29
N PRO A 321 -4.82 14.07 -17.91
CA PRO A 321 -4.72 12.97 -18.87
C PRO A 321 -5.23 11.68 -18.22
N ALA A 322 -6.14 10.98 -18.88
CA ALA A 322 -6.88 9.88 -18.30
C ALA A 322 -7.01 8.70 -19.26
N TYR A 323 -7.19 7.52 -18.69
CA TYR A 323 -7.64 6.32 -19.37
C TYR A 323 -9.10 6.07 -19.02
N PHE A 324 -9.92 5.79 -20.04
CA PHE A 324 -11.32 5.45 -19.89
C PHE A 324 -11.50 3.97 -20.18
N ASP A 325 -12.04 3.26 -19.20
CA ASP A 325 -12.42 1.85 -19.31
C ASP A 325 -13.95 1.76 -19.38
N GLU A 326 -14.45 1.09 -20.42
CA GLU A 326 -15.87 1.02 -20.72
C GLU A 326 -16.33 -0.43 -20.52
N THR A 327 -17.17 -0.65 -19.51
CA THR A 327 -17.68 -1.97 -19.16
C THR A 327 -19.18 -2.04 -19.46
N PRO A 328 -19.61 -2.90 -20.42
CA PRO A 328 -21.01 -3.19 -20.59
C PRO A 328 -21.51 -4.07 -19.44
N ASP A 329 -22.61 -3.69 -18.80
CA ASP A 329 -23.16 -4.38 -17.61
C ASP A 329 -24.28 -5.35 -18.01
N SER A 330 -25.43 -4.81 -18.42
CA SER A 330 -26.62 -5.60 -18.75
C SER A 330 -27.44 -4.96 -19.88
N MET A 331 -28.15 -5.80 -20.64
CA MET A 331 -29.06 -5.35 -21.69
C MET A 331 -30.49 -5.38 -21.16
N GLU A 332 -31.19 -4.24 -21.20
CA GLU A 332 -32.60 -4.15 -20.84
C GLU A 332 -33.40 -3.66 -22.06
N ARG A 333 -34.30 -4.53 -22.56
CA ARG A 333 -35.04 -4.35 -23.81
C ARG A 333 -34.09 -4.08 -24.99
N ASP A 334 -33.95 -2.82 -25.41
CA ASP A 334 -33.15 -2.35 -26.55
C ASP A 334 -32.04 -1.38 -26.15
N SER A 335 -31.74 -1.26 -24.85
CA SER A 335 -30.69 -0.40 -24.31
C SER A 335 -29.66 -1.21 -23.55
N LEU A 336 -28.39 -0.94 -23.82
CA LEU A 336 -27.26 -1.51 -23.08
C LEU A 336 -26.90 -0.57 -21.93
N LYS A 337 -26.84 -1.06 -20.70
CA LYS A 337 -26.26 -0.31 -19.59
C LYS A 337 -24.75 -0.35 -19.72
N VAL A 338 -24.13 0.82 -19.75
CA VAL A 338 -22.68 0.98 -19.86
C VAL A 338 -22.17 1.81 -18.69
N THR A 339 -21.09 1.34 -18.07
CA THR A 339 -20.34 2.08 -17.06
C THR A 339 -18.99 2.46 -17.63
N VAL A 340 -18.64 3.74 -17.51
CA VAL A 340 -17.37 4.31 -17.98
C VAL A 340 -16.58 4.79 -16.77
N GLN A 341 -15.44 4.17 -16.52
CA GLN A 341 -14.54 4.53 -15.44
C GLN A 341 -13.35 5.31 -15.98
N GLY A 342 -13.04 6.45 -15.38
CA GLY A 342 -11.93 7.32 -15.73
C GLY A 342 -10.82 7.23 -14.70
N PHE A 343 -9.63 6.80 -15.12
CA PHE A 343 -8.43 6.69 -14.29
C PHE A 343 -7.39 7.71 -14.74
N ALA A 344 -6.56 8.25 -13.84
CA ALA A 344 -5.43 9.08 -14.26
C ALA A 344 -4.51 8.28 -15.18
N ALA A 345 -4.02 8.84 -16.28
CA ALA A 345 -3.02 8.16 -17.11
C ALA A 345 -1.65 8.14 -16.43
N ASP A 346 -1.30 9.24 -15.76
CA ASP A 346 -0.18 9.37 -14.84
C ASP A 346 -0.72 9.67 -13.43
N VAL A 347 -0.72 8.65 -12.59
CA VAL A 347 -1.12 8.74 -11.18
C VAL A 347 -0.26 9.73 -10.39
N TRP A 348 0.94 10.07 -10.86
CA TRP A 348 1.86 11.00 -10.21
C TRP A 348 1.87 12.39 -10.82
N SER A 349 0.91 12.68 -11.71
CA SER A 349 0.74 13.97 -12.34
C SER A 349 0.78 15.11 -11.31
N PRO A 350 1.49 16.23 -11.60
CA PRO A 350 1.49 17.42 -10.74
C PRO A 350 0.09 17.96 -10.46
N MET A 351 -0.88 17.72 -11.35
CA MET A 351 -2.27 18.10 -11.13
C MET A 351 -2.89 17.37 -9.93
N LEU A 352 -2.43 16.15 -9.62
CA LEU A 352 -2.94 15.35 -8.50
C LEU A 352 -2.12 15.55 -7.22
N ARG A 353 -1.31 16.61 -7.11
CA ARG A 353 -0.55 16.91 -5.90
C ARG A 353 -1.47 17.02 -4.69
N GLY A 354 -1.07 16.44 -3.55
CA GLY A 354 -1.86 16.46 -2.31
C GLY A 354 -3.02 15.47 -2.27
N LEU A 355 -3.33 14.76 -3.36
CA LEU A 355 -4.31 13.68 -3.37
C LEU A 355 -3.73 12.45 -2.64
N PRO A 356 -4.44 11.88 -1.64
CA PRO A 356 -3.97 10.70 -0.91
C PRO A 356 -3.91 9.45 -1.78
N MET A 357 -3.07 8.48 -1.39
CA MET A 357 -2.88 7.21 -2.10
C MET A 357 -4.22 6.51 -2.39
N GLU A 358 -5.13 6.46 -1.42
CA GLU A 358 -6.41 5.73 -1.59
C GLU A 358 -7.30 6.29 -2.70
N ALA A 359 -7.22 7.60 -3.01
CA ALA A 359 -7.97 8.23 -4.08
C ALA A 359 -7.17 8.27 -5.39
N ARG A 360 -5.84 8.39 -5.31
CA ARG A 360 -4.93 8.41 -6.46
C ARG A 360 -4.99 7.13 -7.27
N PHE A 361 -5.19 6.00 -6.60
CA PHE A 361 -5.18 4.67 -7.21
C PHE A 361 -6.58 4.07 -7.38
N LYS A 362 -7.60 4.92 -7.47
CA LYS A 362 -8.97 4.57 -7.80
C LYS A 362 -9.44 5.31 -9.05
N GLU A 363 -10.61 4.94 -9.55
CA GLU A 363 -11.34 5.71 -10.54
C GLU A 363 -11.57 7.14 -10.05
N LEU A 364 -11.15 8.12 -10.86
CA LEU A 364 -11.35 9.55 -10.60
C LEU A 364 -12.73 10.01 -11.05
N SER A 365 -13.36 9.24 -11.93
CA SER A 365 -14.75 9.39 -12.33
C SER A 365 -15.36 8.05 -12.69
N GLU A 366 -16.64 7.90 -12.46
CA GLU A 366 -17.47 6.82 -12.94
C GLU A 366 -18.76 7.43 -13.48
N GLU A 367 -19.16 7.06 -14.69
CA GLU A 367 -20.43 7.47 -15.29
C GLU A 367 -21.17 6.25 -15.80
N THR A 368 -22.45 6.15 -15.45
CA THR A 368 -23.32 5.06 -15.86
C THR A 368 -24.50 5.62 -16.65
N PHE A 369 -24.73 5.07 -17.84
CA PHE A 369 -25.82 5.48 -18.74
C PHE A 369 -26.42 4.31 -19.50
N TRP A 370 -27.64 4.51 -19.99
CA TRP A 370 -28.25 3.64 -20.98
C TRP A 370 -27.83 4.07 -22.39
N GLN A 371 -27.28 3.13 -23.15
CA GLN A 371 -26.97 3.27 -24.55
C GLN A 371 -28.06 2.60 -25.39
N PRO A 372 -29.04 3.36 -25.93
CA PRO A 372 -30.05 2.79 -26.82
C PRO A 372 -29.44 2.46 -28.19
N ARG A 373 -30.03 1.50 -28.92
CA ARG A 373 -29.64 1.19 -30.32
C ARG A 373 -29.73 2.40 -31.25
N VAL A 374 -30.65 3.32 -30.97
CA VAL A 374 -30.86 4.56 -31.73
C VAL A 374 -31.19 5.67 -30.74
N GLY A 375 -30.52 6.82 -30.86
CA GLY A 375 -30.78 8.02 -30.06
C GLY A 375 -29.65 8.39 -29.10
N MET A 376 -29.93 9.34 -28.21
CA MET A 376 -28.96 9.86 -27.23
C MET A 376 -28.85 8.95 -26.01
N HIS A 377 -27.65 8.92 -25.40
CA HIS A 377 -27.44 8.23 -24.14
C HIS A 377 -28.36 8.80 -23.05
N GLN A 378 -28.96 7.93 -22.23
CA GLN A 378 -29.78 8.35 -21.09
C GLN A 378 -28.97 8.19 -19.82
N PHE A 379 -28.63 9.31 -19.19
CA PHE A 379 -27.91 9.37 -17.93
C PHE A 379 -28.63 8.61 -16.81
N ILE A 380 -27.87 7.84 -16.02
CA ILE A 380 -28.36 7.18 -14.80
C ILE A 380 -27.74 7.88 -13.59
N GLU A 381 -26.40 7.82 -13.51
CA GLU A 381 -25.64 8.42 -12.41
C GLU A 381 -24.18 8.68 -12.82
N ASP A 382 -23.53 9.60 -12.11
CA ASP A 382 -22.09 9.74 -12.12
C ASP A 382 -21.54 9.95 -10.72
N THR A 383 -20.28 9.61 -10.53
CA THR A 383 -19.46 10.00 -9.38
C THR A 383 -18.13 10.51 -9.89
N LYS A 384 -17.63 11.59 -9.29
CA LYS A 384 -16.41 12.24 -9.76
C LYS A 384 -15.65 12.94 -8.65
N LEU A 385 -14.33 12.85 -8.68
CA LEU A 385 -13.44 13.64 -7.83
C LEU A 385 -13.65 15.14 -8.10
N SER A 386 -14.07 15.88 -7.08
CA SER A 386 -14.42 17.31 -7.19
C SER A 386 -13.40 18.25 -6.53
N GLY A 387 -12.66 17.76 -5.53
CA GLY A 387 -11.64 18.54 -4.83
C GLY A 387 -10.75 17.67 -3.94
N TRP A 388 -9.57 18.17 -3.60
CA TRP A 388 -8.63 17.53 -2.67
C TRP A 388 -7.59 18.55 -2.19
N GLY A 389 -6.88 18.20 -1.11
CA GLY A 389 -5.80 19.03 -0.61
C GLY A 389 -5.24 18.54 0.72
N THR A 390 -4.37 19.35 1.30
CA THR A 390 -3.78 19.13 2.62
C THR A 390 -4.42 20.08 3.62
N TRP A 391 -4.60 19.63 4.85
CA TRP A 391 -5.13 20.46 5.94
C TRP A 391 -4.10 20.75 7.04
N LEU A 392 -2.87 20.25 6.89
CA LEU A 392 -1.72 20.69 7.67
C LEU A 392 -1.33 22.11 7.25
N GLU A 393 -1.20 23.02 8.21
CA GLU A 393 -0.97 24.43 7.90
C GLU A 393 0.43 24.67 7.33
N GLU A 394 0.57 25.69 6.48
CA GLU A 394 1.86 26.02 5.85
C GLU A 394 2.92 26.45 6.89
N SER A 395 2.51 26.98 8.04
CA SER A 395 3.37 27.23 9.21
C SER A 395 3.95 25.93 9.80
N GLU A 396 3.22 24.82 9.70
CA GLU A 396 3.66 23.49 10.12
C GLU A 396 4.57 22.81 9.06
N LEU A 397 4.45 23.21 7.80
CA LEU A 397 5.17 22.63 6.65
C LEU A 397 6.34 23.49 6.12
N SER A 398 6.39 24.78 6.44
CA SER A 398 7.36 25.75 5.90
C SER A 398 8.16 26.42 7.00
N THR A 399 9.44 26.05 7.08
CA THR A 399 10.48 27.06 7.29
C THR A 399 11.34 27.05 6.03
N SER A 400 10.82 27.64 4.95
CA SER A 400 11.72 28.20 3.95
C SER A 400 12.57 29.27 4.65
N ALA A 401 13.88 29.13 4.53
CA ALA A 401 14.86 30.09 5.00
C ALA A 401 14.43 31.55 4.73
N ARG A 402 14.54 32.38 5.76
CA ARG A 402 14.90 33.78 5.61
C ARG A 402 16.28 33.97 6.18
#